data_AF-A0A151UGA5-F1
#
_entry.id   AF-A0A151UGA5-F1
#
_cell.length_a   1.000
_cell.length_b   1.000
_cell.length_c   1.000
_cell.angle_alpha   90.00
_cell.angle_beta   90.00
_cell.angle_gamma   90.00
#
_symmetry.space_group_name_H-M   'P 1'
#
loop_
_entity.id
_entity.type
_entity.pdbx_description
1 polymer ?
#
loop_
_entity_poly.entity_id
_entity_poly.type
_entity_poly.pdbx_seq_one_letter_code
_entity_poly.pdbx_strand_id
1 'polypeptide(L)'
;KEEASTSSFNCFECGKPGHMKAKCPNLLKKQQEETKLKKNGRGKRAYIAWEDNDSSTTSDESEVEENNLCLMAGADQDTIVSDSDLESNLDYDQLQEAFIQIHKEAEKLDALNSKLKNKLKWYENALIKAE
;
A
#
# COMPACT_ATOMS: atom_id res chain seq x y z
N LYS A 1 -2.96 -31.80 8.72
CA LYS A 1 -2.75 -30.55 9.49
C LYS A 1 -2.25 -29.55 8.45
N GLU A 2 -3.13 -28.66 8.01
CA GLU A 2 -2.92 -27.85 6.80
C GLU A 2 -1.71 -26.93 6.94
N GLU A 3 -0.81 -27.05 5.97
CA GLU A 3 0.37 -26.22 5.76
C GLU A 3 -0.09 -24.85 5.24
N ALA A 4 -0.20 -23.87 6.14
CA ALA A 4 -0.44 -22.49 5.75
C ALA A 4 0.84 -21.95 5.08
N SER A 5 0.75 -21.72 3.78
CA SER A 5 1.79 -21.14 2.94
C SER A 5 2.27 -19.82 3.56
N THR A 6 3.39 -19.83 4.27
CA THR A 6 4.02 -18.62 4.81
C THR A 6 4.63 -17.86 3.65
N SER A 7 3.81 -17.02 3.03
CA SER A 7 4.22 -16.01 2.07
C SER A 7 5.47 -15.28 2.57
N SER A 8 6.55 -15.34 1.77
CA SER A 8 7.92 -14.92 2.11
C SER A 8 8.12 -13.41 2.22
N PHE A 9 7.09 -12.65 2.56
CA PHE A 9 7.24 -11.21 2.80
C PHE A 9 7.48 -10.95 4.29
N ASN A 10 8.33 -9.96 4.53
CA ASN A 10 8.60 -9.42 5.85
C ASN A 10 7.56 -8.36 6.19
N CYS A 11 7.15 -8.31 7.46
CA CYS A 11 6.29 -7.26 7.95
C CYS A 11 7.02 -5.90 7.89
N PHE A 12 6.45 -4.94 7.17
CA PHE A 12 7.00 -3.58 7.05
C PHE A 12 7.05 -2.78 8.37
N GLU A 13 6.45 -3.29 9.46
CA GLU A 13 6.51 -2.64 10.78
C GLU A 13 7.52 -3.31 11.73
N CYS A 14 7.49 -4.63 11.82
CA CYS A 14 8.31 -5.37 12.80
C CYS A 14 9.43 -6.21 12.19
N GLY A 15 9.58 -6.19 10.86
CA GLY A 15 10.61 -6.92 10.12
C GLY A 15 10.44 -8.44 10.08
N LYS A 16 9.49 -9.01 10.82
CA LYS A 16 9.31 -10.47 10.93
C LYS A 16 8.56 -11.03 9.72
N PRO A 17 8.98 -12.17 9.16
CA PRO A 17 8.29 -12.82 8.05
C PRO A 17 6.93 -13.38 8.45
N GLY A 18 6.12 -13.73 7.45
CA GLY A 18 4.87 -14.47 7.61
C GLY A 18 3.62 -13.64 7.91
N HIS A 19 3.73 -12.31 7.93
CA HIS A 19 2.56 -11.42 8.04
C HIS A 19 2.84 -10.02 7.47
N MET A 20 1.82 -9.39 6.89
CA MET A 20 1.91 -8.01 6.39
C MET A 20 1.63 -7.05 7.54
N LYS A 21 1.99 -5.77 7.36
CA LYS A 21 1.76 -4.70 8.34
C LYS A 21 0.35 -4.71 8.94
N ALA A 22 -0.69 -4.91 8.13
CA ALA A 22 -2.07 -4.99 8.59
C ALA A 22 -2.36 -6.12 9.61
N LYS A 23 -1.58 -7.20 9.58
CA LYS A 23 -1.70 -8.35 10.48
C LYS A 23 -0.61 -8.37 11.55
N CYS A 24 0.12 -7.27 11.75
CA CYS A 24 1.20 -7.23 12.71
C CYS A 24 0.67 -7.31 14.14
N PRO A 25 1.05 -8.34 14.93
CA PRO A 25 0.57 -8.48 16.29
C PRO A 25 1.00 -7.32 17.19
N ASN A 26 2.14 -6.67 16.90
CA ASN A 26 2.60 -5.49 17.63
C ASN A 26 1.67 -4.29 17.41
N LEU A 27 1.19 -4.09 16.17
CA LEU A 27 0.23 -3.03 15.86
C LEU A 27 -1.15 -3.31 16.46
N LEU A 28 -1.60 -4.57 16.41
CA LEU A 28 -2.89 -4.95 17.00
C LEU A 28 -2.91 -4.75 18.53
N LYS A 29 -1.81 -5.05 19.22
CA LYS A 29 -1.68 -4.80 20.67
C LYS A 29 -1.67 -3.32 21.00
N LYS A 30 -0.90 -2.51 20.27
CA LYS A 30 -0.86 -1.04 20.43
C LYS A 30 -2.24 -0.41 20.23
N GLN A 31 -2.98 -0.83 19.20
CA GLN A 31 -4.35 -0.37 18.97
C GLN A 31 -5.34 -0.81 20.08
N GLN A 32 -5.17 -2.00 20.66
CA GLN A 32 -5.99 -2.43 21.80
C GLN A 32 -5.71 -1.61 23.08
N GLU A 33 -4.47 -1.21 23.31
CA GLU A 33 -4.11 -0.35 24.45
C GLU A 33 -4.65 1.08 24.25
N GLU A 34 -4.51 1.63 23.05
CA GLU A 34 -5.06 2.95 22.71
C GLU A 34 -6.60 2.99 22.73
N THR A 35 -7.28 1.90 22.35
CA THR A 35 -8.76 1.81 22.40
C THR A 35 -9.30 1.63 23.81
N LYS A 36 -8.53 1.05 24.74
CA LYS A 36 -8.88 1.00 26.17
C LYS A 36 -8.80 2.39 26.81
N LEU A 37 -7.85 3.24 26.39
CA LEU A 37 -7.72 4.63 26.86
C LEU A 37 -8.77 5.59 26.25
N LYS A 38 -9.38 5.21 25.12
CA LYS A 38 -10.44 6.01 24.45
C LYS A 38 -11.86 5.74 24.94
N LYS A 39 -12.12 4.66 25.71
CA LYS A 39 -13.47 4.35 26.22
C LYS A 39 -13.97 5.33 27.30
N ASN A 40 -13.07 6.10 27.90
CA ASN A 40 -13.31 7.09 28.95
C ASN A 40 -13.35 8.54 28.43
N GLY A 41 -13.19 8.76 27.12
CA GLY A 41 -13.23 10.09 26.50
C GLY A 41 -14.21 10.15 25.34
N ARG A 42 -15.52 10.21 25.63
CA ARG A 42 -16.53 10.50 24.61
C ARG A 42 -16.34 11.93 24.09
N GLY A 43 -15.97 12.04 22.81
CA GLY A 43 -16.24 13.20 21.98
C GLY A 43 -15.06 14.16 21.79
N LYS A 44 -14.39 14.01 20.63
CA LYS A 44 -13.94 15.05 19.70
C LYS A 44 -12.92 14.41 18.75
N ARG A 45 -13.27 14.30 17.47
CA ARG A 45 -12.31 13.90 16.43
C ARG A 45 -11.36 15.08 16.22
N ALA A 46 -10.18 15.01 16.82
CA ALA A 46 -9.08 15.92 16.50
C ALA A 46 -8.36 15.39 15.26
N TYR A 47 -8.23 16.25 14.25
CA TYR A 47 -7.42 16.03 13.06
C TYR A 47 -5.94 16.19 13.46
N ILE A 48 -5.12 15.17 13.23
CA ILE A 48 -3.67 15.21 13.51
C ILE A 48 -2.98 15.47 12.17
N ALA A 49 -2.39 16.66 12.02
CA ALA A 49 -1.47 16.97 10.93
C ALA A 49 -0.17 16.18 11.15
N TRP A 50 0.35 15.59 10.09
CA TRP A 50 1.60 14.84 10.13
C TRP A 50 2.79 15.79 10.11
N GLU A 51 3.79 15.42 10.93
CA GLU A 51 5.21 15.80 10.87
C GLU A 51 5.63 17.10 11.57
N ASP A 52 6.17 16.92 12.79
CA ASP A 52 7.62 17.07 13.03
C ASP A 52 7.93 16.54 14.45
N ASN A 53 8.61 15.40 14.54
CA ASN A 53 9.34 15.06 15.76
C ASN A 53 10.60 14.26 15.40
N ASP A 54 11.58 15.02 14.94
CA ASP A 54 12.99 14.73 15.10
C ASP A 54 13.29 14.64 16.61
N SER A 55 13.64 13.46 17.10
CA SER A 55 14.32 13.29 18.38
C SER A 55 15.04 11.96 18.39
N SER A 56 16.29 12.03 17.95
CA SER A 56 17.37 11.14 18.35
C SER A 56 17.43 10.99 19.88
N THR A 57 17.42 9.74 20.37
CA THR A 57 18.07 9.36 21.63
C THR A 57 18.67 7.96 21.49
N THR A 58 19.95 7.95 21.11
CA THR A 58 21.14 7.21 21.62
C THR A 58 20.96 6.06 22.65
N SER A 59 21.94 5.13 22.60
CA SER A 59 22.37 4.05 23.53
C SER A 59 21.88 2.64 23.12
N ASP A 60 22.68 1.56 23.07
CA ASP A 60 24.06 1.29 23.52
C ASP A 60 24.58 0.00 22.83
N GLU A 61 25.88 0.01 22.49
CA GLU A 61 26.92 -1.04 22.59
C GLU A 61 26.71 -2.52 22.14
N SER A 62 27.85 -3.11 21.73
CA SER A 62 28.20 -4.55 21.61
C SER A 62 27.99 -5.16 20.19
N GLU A 63 28.94 -5.83 19.51
CA GLU A 63 30.32 -6.27 19.76
C GLU A 63 31.07 -6.40 18.41
N VAL A 64 32.41 -6.42 18.51
CA VAL A 64 33.46 -6.62 17.48
C VAL A 64 33.08 -7.49 16.28
N GLU A 65 33.27 -6.95 15.09
CA GLU A 65 33.76 -7.72 13.93
C GLU A 65 34.83 -6.89 13.22
N GLU A 66 36.10 -7.25 13.45
CA GLU A 66 37.25 -6.71 12.73
C GLU A 66 37.20 -7.20 11.28
N ASN A 67 36.44 -6.49 10.44
CA ASN A 67 36.46 -6.68 9.00
C ASN A 67 37.62 -5.86 8.43
N ASN A 68 38.74 -6.51 8.11
CA ASN A 68 39.87 -5.91 7.41
C ASN A 68 39.44 -5.49 5.99
N LEU A 69 38.80 -4.33 5.88
CA LEU A 69 38.43 -3.70 4.61
C LEU A 69 39.71 -3.19 3.92
N CYS A 70 40.33 -4.05 3.12
CA CYS A 70 41.46 -3.66 2.29
C CYS A 70 40.96 -2.83 1.08
N LEU A 71 41.05 -1.51 1.19
CA LEU A 71 40.70 -0.56 0.11
C LEU A 71 41.90 -0.38 -0.83
N MET A 72 41.99 -1.22 -1.86
CA MET A 72 42.88 -0.96 -3.00
C MET A 72 42.11 -0.10 -4.01
N ALA A 73 42.39 1.21 -3.99
CA ALA A 73 41.89 2.17 -4.97
C ALA A 73 42.49 1.87 -6.35
N GLY A 74 41.70 1.25 -7.23
CA GLY A 74 41.92 1.26 -8.67
C GLY A 74 41.04 2.34 -9.29
N ALA A 75 41.67 3.43 -9.72
CA ALA A 75 41.00 4.40 -10.57
C ALA A 75 40.85 3.80 -11.95
N ASP A 76 39.62 3.57 -12.39
CA ASP A 76 39.23 3.68 -13.79
C ASP A 76 37.76 4.08 -13.85
N GLN A 77 37.52 5.18 -14.56
CA GLN A 77 36.23 5.77 -14.73
C GLN A 77 35.37 4.93 -15.68
N ASP A 78 34.60 4.01 -15.12
CA ASP A 78 33.34 3.65 -15.76
C ASP A 78 32.27 4.55 -15.16
N THR A 79 31.96 5.59 -15.94
CA THR A 79 30.76 6.39 -15.75
C THR A 79 29.59 5.41 -15.85
N ILE A 80 29.12 4.90 -14.71
CA ILE A 80 27.84 4.23 -14.63
C ILE A 80 26.85 5.33 -14.99
N VAL A 81 26.49 5.38 -16.28
CA VAL A 81 25.26 6.02 -16.74
C VAL A 81 24.18 5.31 -15.94
N SER A 82 23.78 5.97 -14.85
CA SER A 82 22.64 5.56 -14.08
C SER A 82 21.47 5.61 -15.06
N ASP A 83 20.96 4.43 -15.46
CA ASP A 83 19.72 4.24 -16.23
C ASP A 83 18.47 4.74 -15.46
N SER A 84 18.63 5.80 -14.66
CA SER A 84 17.57 6.47 -13.90
C SER A 84 16.64 7.30 -14.81
N ASP A 85 16.87 7.32 -16.13
CA ASP A 85 16.19 8.22 -17.06
C ASP A 85 14.94 7.63 -17.75
N LEU A 86 14.47 6.42 -17.38
CA LEU A 86 13.25 5.82 -17.98
C LEU A 86 12.14 5.42 -17.00
N GLU A 87 12.24 5.78 -15.73
CA GLU A 87 11.10 5.78 -14.81
C GLU A 87 10.99 7.17 -14.17
N SER A 88 10.50 8.14 -14.93
CA SER A 88 9.85 9.29 -14.30
C SER A 88 8.70 8.73 -13.48
N ASN A 89 8.95 8.48 -12.19
CA ASN A 89 7.96 8.10 -11.20
C ASN A 89 6.73 8.98 -11.44
N LEU A 90 5.65 8.43 -11.98
CA LEU A 90 4.41 9.17 -12.14
C LEU A 90 4.10 9.77 -10.77
N ASP A 91 3.92 11.08 -10.74
CA ASP A 91 3.57 11.76 -9.50
C ASP A 91 2.31 11.10 -8.92
N TYR A 92 2.28 10.89 -7.61
CA TYR A 92 1.20 10.14 -6.96
C TYR A 92 -0.17 10.77 -7.26
N ASP A 93 -0.19 12.10 -7.34
CA ASP A 93 -1.38 12.87 -7.68
C ASP A 93 -1.85 12.59 -9.12
N GLN A 94 -0.93 12.51 -10.09
CA GLN A 94 -1.26 12.15 -11.47
C GLN A 94 -1.84 10.73 -11.59
N LEU A 95 -1.27 9.77 -10.85
CA LEU A 95 -1.79 8.41 -10.81
C LEU A 95 -3.18 8.35 -10.15
N GLN A 96 -3.39 9.11 -9.08
CA GLN A 96 -4.66 9.19 -8.38
C GLN A 96 -5.76 9.82 -9.27
N GLU A 97 -5.44 10.89 -9.99
CA GLU A 97 -6.35 11.52 -10.94
C GLU A 97 -6.75 10.57 -12.08
N ALA A 98 -5.77 9.87 -12.67
CA ALA A 98 -6.03 8.89 -13.71
C ALA A 98 -6.96 7.76 -13.21
N PHE A 99 -6.74 7.28 -12.00
CA PHE A 99 -7.60 6.28 -11.38
C PHE A 99 -9.04 6.78 -11.19
N ILE A 100 -9.22 8.00 -10.67
CA ILE A 100 -10.55 8.62 -10.48
C ILE A 100 -11.28 8.75 -11.82
N GLN A 101 -10.58 9.20 -12.87
CA GLN A 101 -11.16 9.38 -14.20
C GLN A 101 -11.65 8.05 -14.78
N ILE A 102 -10.81 7.00 -14.71
CA ILE A 102 -11.17 5.66 -15.19
C ILE A 102 -12.38 5.12 -14.41
N HIS A 103 -12.41 5.28 -13.09
CA HIS A 103 -13.53 4.85 -12.27
C HIS A 103 -14.84 5.51 -12.70
N LYS A 104 -14.83 6.84 -12.92
CA LYS A 104 -15.99 7.60 -13.38
C LYS A 104 -16.47 7.15 -14.76
N GLU A 105 -15.55 6.79 -15.66
CA GLU A 105 -15.90 6.27 -16.98
C GLU A 105 -16.51 4.86 -16.89
N ALA A 106 -15.98 4.01 -16.02
CA ALA A 106 -16.54 2.68 -15.77
C ALA A 106 -17.98 2.76 -15.24
N GLU A 107 -18.28 3.66 -14.31
CA GLU A 107 -19.65 3.87 -13.81
C GLU A 107 -20.63 4.32 -14.92
N LYS A 108 -20.18 5.23 -15.80
CA LYS A 108 -21.00 5.66 -16.94
C LYS A 108 -21.27 4.50 -17.90
N LEU A 109 -20.25 3.68 -18.18
CA LEU A 109 -20.39 2.49 -19.02
C LEU A 109 -21.36 1.47 -18.40
N ASP A 110 -21.28 1.24 -17.09
CA ASP A 110 -22.19 0.33 -16.41
C ASP A 110 -23.66 0.80 -16.51
N ALA A 111 -23.90 2.10 -16.33
CA ALA A 111 -25.23 2.69 -16.49
C ALA A 111 -25.78 2.52 -17.92
N LEU A 112 -24.94 2.69 -18.95
CA LEU A 112 -25.33 2.46 -20.34
C LEU A 112 -25.58 0.98 -20.62
N ASN A 113 -24.73 0.09 -20.11
CA ASN A 113 -24.85 -1.35 -20.28
C ASN A 113 -26.15 -1.85 -19.63
N SER A 114 -26.48 -1.37 -18.43
CA SER A 114 -27.76 -1.65 -17.76
C SER A 114 -28.97 -1.22 -18.60
N LYS A 115 -28.92 -0.05 -19.26
CA LYS A 115 -29.98 0.39 -20.19
C LYS A 115 -30.10 -0.53 -21.41
N LEU A 116 -28.98 -0.93 -22.00
CA LEU A 116 -28.96 -1.83 -23.16
C LEU A 116 -29.50 -3.21 -22.79
N LYS A 117 -29.11 -3.76 -21.64
CA LYS A 117 -29.67 -5.02 -21.11
C LYS A 117 -31.18 -4.95 -20.96
N ASN A 118 -31.71 -3.84 -20.43
CA ASN A 118 -33.16 -3.66 -20.30
C ASN A 118 -33.87 -3.59 -21.67
N LYS A 119 -33.27 -2.92 -22.66
CA LYS A 119 -33.79 -2.90 -24.04
C LYS A 119 -33.77 -4.30 -24.66
N LEU A 120 -32.68 -5.05 -24.52
CA LEU A 120 -32.58 -6.41 -25.01
C LEU A 120 -33.68 -7.30 -24.43
N LYS A 121 -33.88 -7.26 -23.10
CA LYS A 121 -34.98 -7.98 -22.44
C LYS A 121 -36.35 -7.59 -22.99
N TRP A 122 -36.56 -6.30 -23.29
CA TRP A 122 -37.81 -5.84 -23.89
C TRP A 122 -38.03 -6.44 -25.28
N TYR A 123 -37.01 -6.40 -26.14
CA TYR A 123 -37.09 -6.98 -27.48
C TYR A 123 -37.27 -8.50 -27.45
N GLU A 124 -36.56 -9.19 -26.57
CA GLU A 124 -36.68 -10.65 -26.35
C GLU A 124 -38.12 -11.03 -25.97
N ASN A 125 -38.70 -10.33 -24.99
CA ASN A 125 -40.11 -10.54 -24.60
C ASN A 125 -41.10 -10.20 -25.74
N ALA A 126 -40.81 -9.16 -26.53
CA ALA A 126 -41.65 -8.79 -27.66
C ALA A 126 -41.62 -9.85 -28.76
N LEU A 127 -40.46 -10.48 -29.00
CA LEU A 127 -40.30 -11.57 -29.95
C LEU A 127 -41.09 -12.81 -29.52
N ILE A 128 -40.94 -13.21 -28.25
CA ILE A 128 -41.65 -14.36 -27.67
C ILE A 128 -43.18 -14.19 -27.78
N LYS A 129 -43.69 -12.95 -27.70
CA LYS A 129 -45.13 -12.68 -27.80
C LYS A 129 -45.66 -12.65 -29.24
N ALA A 130 -44.77 -12.51 -30.23
CA ALA A 130 -45.12 -12.47 -31.64
C ALA A 130 -45.15 -13.86 -32.31
N GLU A 131 -44.50 -14.85 -31.69
CA GLU A 131 -44.64 -16.29 -32.00
C GLU A 131 -45.90 -16.89 -31.35
#